data_AF-A0A351EUN7-F1
#
_entry.id   AF-A0A351EUN7-F1
#
_cell.length_a   1.000
_cell.length_b   1.000
_cell.length_c   1.000
_cell.angle_alpha   90.00
_cell.angle_beta   90.00
_cell.angle_gamma   90.00
#
_symmetry.space_group_name_H-M   'P 1'
#
loop_
_entity.id
_entity.type
_entity.pdbx_description
1 polymer ?
#
loop_
_entity_poly.entity_id
_entity_poly.type
_entity_poly.pdbx_seq_one_letter_code
_entity_poly.pdbx_strand_id
1 'polypeptide(L)'
;MGSRIAATMVLVAAVAVLVWVTLGGNDAESATEQRSTAEPNRTATTDTPAPLDEITDDEPEIEAPEIETPENFGPRMDLVDIDGWLNTDAVSIDDFTSQVLLVEMWTFGCSNCKARIPFTQSYYEEFGDRNFEILGVHAPEFNFEADVNNIIKAADQLGVNWPIRSTPTS
;
A
#
# COMPACT_ATOMS: atom_id res chain seq x y z
N MET A 1 22.46 -32.95 -34.58
CA MET A 1 22.27 -32.88 -33.11
C MET A 1 20.96 -32.19 -32.67
N GLY A 2 20.48 -31.12 -33.33
CA GLY A 2 19.35 -30.31 -32.83
C GLY A 2 17.95 -30.96 -32.83
N SER A 3 17.65 -31.88 -33.75
CA SER A 3 16.31 -32.48 -33.84
C SER A 3 16.00 -33.46 -32.70
N ARG A 4 17.02 -34.13 -32.14
CA ARG A 4 16.85 -35.05 -31.00
C ARG A 4 16.56 -34.28 -29.72
N ILE A 5 17.20 -33.12 -29.53
CA ILE A 5 17.01 -32.26 -28.35
C ILE A 5 15.60 -31.63 -28.37
N ALA A 6 15.14 -31.16 -29.53
CA ALA A 6 13.78 -30.64 -29.70
C ALA A 6 12.70 -31.71 -29.42
N ALA A 7 12.89 -32.94 -29.93
CA ALA A 7 11.98 -34.04 -29.68
C ALA A 7 11.91 -34.43 -28.19
N THR A 8 13.06 -34.39 -27.47
CA THR A 8 13.10 -34.67 -26.04
C THR A 8 12.41 -33.58 -25.21
N MET A 9 12.57 -32.30 -25.56
CA MET A 9 11.89 -31.20 -24.87
C MET A 9 10.36 -31.25 -25.01
N VAL A 10 9.86 -31.56 -26.22
CA VAL A 10 8.41 -31.70 -26.46
C VAL A 10 7.83 -32.86 -25.63
N LEU A 11 8.57 -33.96 -25.53
CA LEU A 11 8.12 -35.14 -24.80
C LEU A 11 8.11 -34.89 -23.28
N VAL A 12 9.10 -34.16 -22.74
CA VAL A 12 9.12 -33.75 -21.34
C VAL A 12 7.97 -32.80 -21.02
N ALA A 13 7.70 -31.82 -21.88
CA ALA A 13 6.57 -30.90 -21.70
C ALA A 13 5.22 -31.63 -21.73
N ALA A 14 5.03 -32.57 -22.67
CA ALA A 14 3.80 -33.36 -22.76
C ALA A 14 3.57 -34.24 -21.52
N VAL A 15 4.63 -34.86 -20.98
CA VAL A 15 4.55 -35.65 -19.74
C VAL A 15 4.26 -34.76 -18.54
N ALA A 16 4.88 -33.57 -18.45
CA ALA A 16 4.59 -32.63 -17.37
C ALA A 16 3.13 -32.17 -17.36
N VAL A 17 2.56 -31.87 -18.53
CA VAL A 17 1.13 -31.51 -18.67
C VAL A 17 0.23 -32.68 -18.29
N LEU A 18 0.54 -33.90 -18.76
CA LEU A 18 -0.20 -35.12 -18.39
C LEU A 18 -0.17 -35.36 -16.88
N VAL A 19 0.99 -35.21 -16.25
CA VAL A 19 1.15 -35.35 -14.80
C VAL A 19 0.31 -34.30 -14.06
N TRP A 20 0.34 -33.04 -14.51
CA TRP A 20 -0.44 -31.95 -13.93
C TRP A 20 -1.96 -32.20 -14.02
N VAL A 21 -2.43 -32.73 -15.15
CA VAL A 21 -3.83 -33.14 -15.34
C VAL A 21 -4.19 -34.34 -14.47
N THR A 22 -3.33 -35.34 -14.36
CA THR A 22 -3.61 -36.55 -13.55
C THR A 22 -3.54 -36.33 -12.05
N LEU A 23 -2.75 -35.36 -11.59
CA LEU A 23 -2.62 -34.99 -10.17
C LEU A 23 -3.63 -33.92 -9.73
N GLY A 24 -4.57 -33.54 -10.58
CA GLY A 24 -5.69 -32.69 -10.21
C GLY A 24 -5.38 -31.19 -10.13
N GLY A 25 -4.46 -30.66 -10.93
CA GLY A 25 -4.18 -29.21 -11.00
C GLY A 25 -5.34 -28.34 -11.56
N ASN A 26 -6.49 -28.93 -11.85
CA ASN A 26 -7.64 -28.26 -12.46
C ASN A 26 -8.72 -27.90 -11.43
N ASP A 27 -8.37 -27.12 -10.41
CA ASP A 27 -9.38 -26.41 -9.61
C ASP A 27 -9.82 -25.15 -10.37
N ALA A 28 -10.62 -25.38 -11.41
CA ALA A 28 -11.47 -24.39 -12.04
C ALA A 28 -12.93 -24.78 -11.77
N GLU A 29 -13.42 -24.50 -10.56
CA GLU A 29 -14.86 -24.42 -10.31
C GLU A 29 -15.33 -22.98 -10.53
N SER A 30 -15.97 -22.78 -11.68
CA SER A 30 -16.99 -21.76 -11.85
C SER A 30 -18.19 -22.13 -10.98
N ALA A 31 -18.50 -21.32 -9.98
CA ALA A 31 -19.83 -21.27 -9.37
C ALA A 31 -20.46 -19.92 -9.70
N THR A 32 -21.28 -19.91 -10.75
CA THR A 32 -22.23 -18.85 -11.07
C THR A 32 -23.45 -18.95 -10.13
N GLU A 33 -23.99 -17.78 -9.77
CA GLU A 33 -25.34 -17.52 -9.24
C GLU A 33 -25.65 -17.83 -7.76
N GLN A 34 -25.62 -16.79 -6.92
CA GLN A 34 -26.78 -16.44 -6.09
C GLN A 34 -26.98 -14.92 -6.06
N ARG A 35 -27.79 -14.46 -7.02
CA ARG A 35 -28.44 -13.16 -7.02
C ARG A 35 -29.56 -13.19 -5.97
N SER A 36 -29.29 -12.66 -4.78
CA SER A 36 -30.34 -12.33 -3.80
C SER A 36 -31.05 -11.06 -4.26
N THR A 37 -32.25 -11.24 -4.82
CA THR A 37 -33.20 -10.18 -5.13
C THR A 37 -33.90 -9.75 -3.83
N ALA A 38 -33.36 -8.73 -3.17
CA ALA A 38 -34.13 -7.90 -2.25
C ALA A 38 -34.52 -6.62 -2.99
N GLU A 39 -35.80 -6.55 -3.33
CA GLU A 39 -36.46 -5.52 -4.13
C GLU A 39 -36.79 -4.31 -3.23
N PRO A 40 -36.27 -3.09 -3.47
CA PRO A 40 -36.86 -1.91 -2.89
C PRO A 40 -38.07 -1.53 -3.73
N ASN A 41 -39.24 -1.70 -3.14
CA ASN A 41 -40.54 -1.26 -3.62
C ASN A 41 -40.46 0.17 -4.18
N ARG A 42 -40.46 0.32 -5.51
CA ARG A 42 -40.75 1.59 -6.17
C ARG A 42 -42.11 1.49 -6.82
N THR A 43 -43.09 2.07 -6.14
CA THR A 43 -44.37 2.47 -6.72
C THR A 43 -44.09 3.33 -7.95
N ALA A 44 -44.60 2.90 -9.11
CA ALA A 44 -44.59 3.69 -10.32
C ALA A 44 -45.59 4.85 -10.16
N THR A 45 -45.08 6.04 -9.83
CA THR A 45 -45.81 7.28 -10.10
C THR A 45 -45.71 7.56 -11.60
N THR A 46 -46.84 7.54 -12.29
CA THR A 46 -46.97 8.15 -13.61
C THR A 46 -46.75 9.64 -13.42
N ASP A 47 -45.61 10.15 -13.88
CA ASP A 47 -45.40 11.60 -13.95
C ASP A 47 -45.26 12.04 -15.40
N THR A 48 -46.06 13.05 -15.71
CA THR A 48 -46.15 13.72 -17.00
C THR A 48 -44.84 14.47 -17.26
N PRO A 49 -44.29 14.52 -18.48
CA PRO A 49 -43.07 15.28 -18.70
C PRO A 49 -43.34 16.77 -18.44
N ALA A 50 -42.68 17.32 -17.43
CA ALA A 50 -42.61 18.76 -17.24
C ALA A 50 -41.84 19.41 -18.42
N PRO A 51 -42.17 20.66 -18.80
CA PRO A 51 -41.48 21.35 -19.88
C PRO A 51 -39.97 21.43 -19.63
N LEU A 52 -39.18 21.29 -20.69
CA LEU A 52 -37.74 21.53 -20.69
C LEU A 52 -37.49 23.01 -20.38
N ASP A 53 -37.16 23.30 -19.12
CA ASP A 53 -36.63 24.61 -18.75
C ASP A 53 -35.23 24.80 -19.32
N GLU A 54 -35.00 26.02 -19.78
CA GLU A 54 -33.81 26.52 -20.45
C GLU A 54 -32.57 26.33 -19.55
N ILE A 55 -31.57 25.61 -20.07
CA ILE A 55 -30.27 25.45 -19.41
C ILE A 55 -29.62 26.83 -19.35
N THR A 56 -29.60 27.42 -18.16
CA THR A 56 -28.81 28.62 -17.88
C THR A 56 -27.38 28.17 -17.56
N ASP A 57 -26.40 28.83 -18.20
CA ASP A 57 -24.96 28.62 -18.04
C ASP A 57 -24.43 29.08 -16.66
N ASP A 58 -25.15 28.83 -15.58
CA ASP A 58 -24.65 28.99 -14.23
C ASP A 58 -24.01 27.66 -13.81
N GLU A 59 -22.80 27.41 -14.31
CA GLU A 59 -21.92 26.37 -13.76
C GLU A 59 -21.65 26.75 -12.30
N PRO A 60 -22.14 25.98 -11.31
CA PRO A 60 -21.89 26.32 -9.93
C PRO A 60 -20.38 26.20 -9.69
N GLU A 61 -19.75 27.33 -9.41
CA GLU A 61 -18.37 27.38 -8.93
C GLU A 61 -18.36 26.60 -7.60
N ILE A 62 -17.91 25.35 -7.66
CA ILE A 62 -17.74 24.52 -6.47
C ILE A 62 -16.53 25.09 -5.73
N GLU A 63 -16.78 26.04 -4.83
CA GLU A 63 -15.78 26.50 -3.88
C GLU A 63 -15.26 25.29 -3.11
N ALA A 64 -13.96 25.04 -3.21
CA ALA A 64 -13.30 23.98 -2.48
C ALA A 64 -13.62 24.16 -0.98
N PRO A 65 -13.98 23.09 -0.25
CA PRO A 65 -14.33 23.21 1.16
C PRO A 65 -13.15 23.84 1.92
N GLU A 66 -13.44 24.87 2.72
CA GLU A 66 -12.47 25.41 3.66
C GLU A 66 -12.05 24.28 4.62
N ILE A 67 -10.84 23.74 4.45
CA ILE A 67 -10.28 22.75 5.36
C ILE A 67 -9.85 23.50 6.62
N GLU A 68 -10.60 23.35 7.71
CA GLU A 68 -10.19 23.89 9.01
C GLU A 68 -8.82 23.31 9.40
N THR A 69 -7.90 24.18 9.83
CA THR A 69 -6.60 23.74 10.36
C THR A 69 -6.83 22.82 11.56
N PRO A 70 -6.23 21.62 11.61
CA PRO A 70 -6.36 20.71 12.74
C PRO A 70 -5.97 21.39 14.06
N GLU A 71 -6.62 20.99 15.15
CA GLU A 71 -6.24 21.42 16.49
C GLU A 71 -4.76 21.10 16.76
N ASN A 72 -4.03 22.04 17.33
CA ASN A 72 -2.64 21.85 17.69
C ASN A 72 -2.54 21.13 19.05
N PHE A 73 -2.19 19.84 19.02
CA PHE A 73 -2.05 18.99 20.22
C PHE A 73 -0.69 19.13 20.95
N GLY A 74 0.17 20.05 20.53
CA GLY A 74 1.46 20.32 21.18
C GLY A 74 2.62 20.49 20.21
N PRO A 75 3.84 20.67 20.74
CA PRO A 75 5.02 20.78 19.90
C PRO A 75 5.27 19.47 19.14
N ARG A 76 5.91 19.58 17.98
CA ARG A 76 6.46 18.42 17.25
C ARG A 76 7.46 17.69 18.15
N MET A 77 7.40 16.36 18.12
CA MET A 77 8.38 15.50 18.79
C MET A 77 9.75 15.64 18.12
N ASP A 78 10.82 15.62 18.91
CA ASP A 78 12.18 15.43 18.42
C ASP A 78 12.55 13.93 18.47
N LEU A 79 13.47 13.53 17.60
CA LEU A 79 14.05 12.18 17.65
C LEU A 79 15.39 12.28 18.38
N VAL A 80 15.60 11.42 19.37
CA VAL A 80 16.84 11.35 20.17
C VAL A 80 17.51 10.00 19.98
N ASP A 81 18.81 9.94 20.31
CA ASP A 81 19.64 8.72 20.28
C ASP A 81 19.57 8.00 18.92
N ILE A 82 20.38 8.43 17.95
CA ILE A 82 20.15 7.98 16.58
C ILE A 82 21.41 7.65 15.81
N ASP A 83 21.39 6.48 15.17
CA ASP A 83 22.56 5.87 14.54
C ASP A 83 22.70 6.24 13.07
N GLY A 84 21.61 6.59 12.39
CA GLY A 84 21.68 6.96 10.97
C GLY A 84 20.33 7.15 10.29
N TRP A 85 20.40 7.61 9.05
CA TRP A 85 19.28 7.74 8.13
C TRP A 85 19.50 6.80 6.95
N LEU A 86 18.43 6.18 6.46
CA LEU A 86 18.43 5.35 5.26
C LEU A 86 17.30 5.80 4.33
N ASN A 87 17.42 5.52 3.04
CA ASN A 87 16.46 5.91 2.00
C ASN A 87 16.22 7.43 1.89
N THR A 88 17.09 8.27 2.44
CA THR A 88 16.97 9.73 2.40
C THR A 88 18.30 10.42 2.61
N ASP A 89 18.39 11.67 2.15
CA ASP A 89 19.49 12.61 2.47
C ASP A 89 19.18 13.47 3.71
N ALA A 90 18.01 13.28 4.34
CA ALA A 90 17.63 13.98 5.57
C ALA A 90 18.63 13.72 6.69
N VAL A 91 18.80 14.71 7.55
CA VAL A 91 19.65 14.65 8.75
C VAL A 91 18.87 14.94 10.02
N SER A 92 17.69 15.58 9.91
CA SER A 92 16.80 15.92 11.00
C SER A 92 15.33 15.63 10.65
N ILE A 93 14.49 15.46 11.67
CA ILE A 93 13.03 15.46 11.49
C ILE A 93 12.51 16.82 10.98
N ASP A 94 13.28 17.90 11.17
CA ASP A 94 12.96 19.25 10.68
C ASP A 94 13.02 19.37 9.15
N ASP A 95 13.66 18.42 8.46
CA ASP A 95 13.69 18.38 7.00
C ASP A 95 12.29 18.07 6.41
N PHE A 96 11.33 17.68 7.26
CA PHE A 96 9.96 17.29 6.90
C PHE A 96 8.89 18.23 7.48
N THR A 97 9.15 19.54 7.64
CA THR A 97 8.19 20.49 8.23
C THR A 97 7.10 20.98 7.28
N SER A 98 7.32 20.89 5.97
CA SER A 98 6.36 21.32 4.93
C SER A 98 5.33 20.25 4.57
N GLN A 99 5.40 19.08 5.21
CA GLN A 99 4.60 17.90 4.90
C GLN A 99 3.83 17.44 6.14
N VAL A 100 2.70 16.76 5.92
CA VAL A 100 2.10 15.88 6.93
C VAL A 100 3.01 14.66 7.05
N LEU A 101 3.62 14.49 8.22
CA LEU A 101 4.54 13.38 8.49
C LEU A 101 3.85 12.28 9.30
N LEU A 102 3.70 11.09 8.71
CA LEU A 102 3.33 9.88 9.44
C LEU A 102 4.59 9.23 10.00
N VAL A 103 4.70 9.15 11.33
CA VAL A 103 5.80 8.43 12.00
C VAL A 103 5.36 7.01 12.31
N GLU A 104 6.01 6.02 11.70
CA GLU A 104 5.75 4.59 11.96
C GLU A 104 6.95 3.95 12.65
N MET A 105 6.75 3.48 13.88
CA MET A 105 7.75 2.70 14.61
C MET A 105 7.70 1.23 14.19
N TRP A 106 8.84 0.64 13.83
CA TRP A 106 8.90 -0.74 13.38
C TRP A 106 10.25 -1.41 13.69
N THR A 107 10.27 -2.74 13.61
CA THR A 107 11.50 -3.54 13.52
C THR A 107 11.23 -4.74 12.63
N PHE A 108 12.25 -5.24 11.93
CA PHE A 108 12.04 -6.31 10.95
C PHE A 108 11.78 -7.69 11.57
N GLY A 109 12.07 -7.95 12.84
CA GLY A 109 11.67 -9.20 13.52
C GLY A 109 10.19 -9.24 13.92
N CYS A 110 9.56 -8.08 14.03
CA CYS A 110 8.18 -7.92 14.52
C CYS A 110 7.14 -8.32 13.46
N SER A 111 6.39 -9.39 13.72
CA SER A 111 5.33 -9.88 12.83
C SER A 111 4.17 -8.90 12.66
N ASN A 112 3.81 -8.19 13.74
CA ASN A 112 2.75 -7.18 13.71
C ASN A 112 3.13 -5.98 12.83
N CYS A 113 4.39 -5.56 12.92
CA CYS A 113 4.95 -4.47 12.13
C CYS A 113 4.95 -4.86 10.64
N LYS A 114 5.42 -6.07 10.32
CA LYS A 114 5.33 -6.63 8.96
C LYS A 114 3.91 -6.67 8.42
N ALA A 115 2.93 -7.02 9.24
CA ALA A 115 1.53 -7.03 8.84
C ALA A 115 0.96 -5.62 8.58
N ARG A 116 1.63 -4.56 9.06
CA ARG A 116 1.26 -3.15 8.84
C ARG A 116 1.84 -2.52 7.59
N ILE A 117 3.05 -2.89 7.23
CA ILE A 117 3.76 -2.36 6.06
C ILE A 117 2.89 -2.29 4.78
N PRO A 118 2.07 -3.31 4.41
CA PRO A 118 1.22 -3.20 3.21
C PRO A 118 0.20 -2.05 3.26
N PHE A 119 -0.30 -1.69 4.44
CA PHE A 119 -1.22 -0.57 4.61
C PHE A 119 -0.47 0.76 4.59
N THR A 120 0.72 0.80 5.21
CA THR A 120 1.62 1.95 5.10
C THR A 120 1.98 2.24 3.65
N GLN A 121 2.30 1.20 2.86
CA GLN A 121 2.52 1.30 1.42
C GLN A 121 1.31 1.92 0.72
N SER A 122 0.09 1.47 1.03
CA SER A 122 -1.12 2.04 0.43
C SER A 122 -1.29 3.53 0.73
N TYR A 123 -0.93 4.00 1.93
CA TYR A 123 -0.94 5.43 2.24
C TYR A 123 0.12 6.19 1.46
N TYR A 124 1.31 5.61 1.32
CA TYR A 124 2.40 6.23 0.57
C TYR A 124 2.06 6.35 -0.92
N GLU A 125 1.44 5.32 -1.50
CA GLU A 125 0.94 5.32 -2.88
C GLU A 125 -0.19 6.34 -3.11
N GLU A 126 -1.12 6.48 -2.15
CA GLU A 126 -2.28 7.37 -2.28
C GLU A 126 -1.93 8.84 -2.05
N PHE A 127 -1.06 9.11 -1.08
CA PHE A 127 -0.81 10.46 -0.57
C PHE A 127 0.59 11.00 -0.83
N GLY A 128 1.57 10.20 -1.27
CA GLY A 128 2.97 10.64 -1.43
C GLY A 128 3.17 11.90 -2.29
N ASP A 129 2.31 12.11 -3.29
CA ASP A 129 2.34 13.30 -4.15
C ASP A 129 1.58 14.52 -3.56
N ARG A 130 1.07 14.42 -2.33
CA ARG A 130 0.17 15.40 -1.69
C ARG A 130 0.72 15.99 -0.39
N ASN A 131 1.99 16.41 -0.38
CA ASN A 131 2.68 16.94 0.80
C ASN A 131 2.58 15.99 2.01
N PHE A 132 2.69 14.69 1.77
CA PHE A 132 2.67 13.65 2.79
C PHE A 132 3.95 12.83 2.68
N GLU A 133 4.50 12.47 3.84
CA GLU A 133 5.71 11.65 3.92
C GLU A 133 5.56 10.65 5.07
N ILE A 134 6.25 9.52 4.95
CA ILE A 134 6.32 8.51 6.00
C ILE A 134 7.74 8.46 6.54
N LEU A 135 7.89 8.59 7.86
CA LEU A 135 9.15 8.35 8.54
C LEU A 135 9.09 7.03 9.29
N GLY A 136 9.77 6.02 8.76
CA GLY A 136 9.91 4.72 9.42
C GLY A 136 11.00 4.79 10.50
N VAL A 137 10.63 4.82 11.77
CA VAL A 137 11.60 4.74 12.87
C VAL A 137 11.87 3.27 13.17
N HIS A 138 13.08 2.81 12.82
CA HIS A 138 13.52 1.45 13.11
C HIS A 138 14.07 1.37 14.54
N ALA A 139 13.35 0.68 15.43
CA ALA A 139 13.73 0.48 16.83
C ALA A 139 13.98 -1.00 17.12
N PRO A 140 15.26 -1.43 17.14
CA PRO A 140 15.61 -2.84 17.27
C PRO A 140 15.19 -3.42 18.64
N GLU A 141 14.55 -4.59 18.62
CA GLU A 141 14.28 -5.40 19.82
C GLU A 141 15.50 -6.27 20.16
N PHE A 142 16.28 -6.67 19.15
CA PHE A 142 17.47 -7.49 19.32
C PHE A 142 18.70 -6.88 18.63
N ASN A 143 19.89 -7.23 19.13
CA ASN A 143 21.17 -6.72 18.58
C ASN A 143 21.36 -6.97 17.08
N PHE A 144 20.87 -8.10 16.55
CA PHE A 144 20.99 -8.36 15.11
C PHE A 144 20.13 -7.43 14.26
N GLU A 145 19.12 -6.79 14.87
CA GLU A 145 18.24 -5.83 14.21
C GLU A 145 18.87 -4.44 14.09
N ALA A 146 19.90 -4.15 14.87
CA ALA A 146 20.66 -2.89 14.77
C ALA A 146 21.70 -2.89 13.64
N ASP A 147 21.99 -4.03 13.02
CA ASP A 147 22.92 -4.08 11.89
C ASP A 147 22.27 -3.41 10.68
N VAL A 148 22.86 -2.30 10.25
CA VAL A 148 22.38 -1.48 9.11
C VAL A 148 22.18 -2.32 7.84
N ASN A 149 23.03 -3.32 7.58
CA ASN A 149 22.88 -4.17 6.40
C ASN A 149 21.64 -5.07 6.49
N ASN A 150 21.30 -5.52 7.70
CA ASN A 150 20.08 -6.28 7.93
C ASN A 150 18.85 -5.38 7.78
N ILE A 151 18.91 -4.13 8.26
CA ILE A 151 17.83 -3.15 8.09
C ILE A 151 17.60 -2.87 6.60
N ILE A 152 18.65 -2.57 5.83
CA ILE A 152 18.56 -2.32 4.38
C ILE A 152 17.95 -3.52 3.66
N LYS A 153 18.45 -4.73 3.96
CA LYS A 153 17.93 -5.96 3.36
C LYS A 153 16.46 -6.19 3.70
N ALA A 154 16.07 -5.97 4.95
CA ALA A 154 14.69 -6.13 5.37
C ALA A 154 13.77 -5.07 4.73
N ALA A 155 14.23 -3.82 4.65
CA ALA A 155 13.50 -2.74 4.00
C ALA A 155 13.21 -3.06 2.53
N ASP A 156 14.21 -3.52 1.78
CA ASP A 156 14.06 -3.98 0.40
C ASP A 156 13.06 -5.15 0.29
N GLN A 157 13.20 -6.17 1.14
CA GLN A 157 12.30 -7.33 1.14
C GLN A 157 10.84 -7.00 1.49
N LEU A 158 10.63 -5.99 2.33
CA LEU A 158 9.32 -5.57 2.80
C LEU A 158 8.73 -4.44 1.94
N GLY A 159 9.51 -3.87 1.02
CA GLY A 159 9.11 -2.71 0.20
C GLY A 159 8.98 -1.42 1.01
N VAL A 160 9.80 -1.27 2.05
CA VAL A 160 9.91 -0.03 2.84
C VAL A 160 10.84 0.91 2.10
N ASN A 161 10.26 1.78 1.28
CA ASN A 161 11.01 2.68 0.39
C ASN A 161 11.03 4.14 0.87
N TRP A 162 10.24 4.47 1.89
CA TRP A 162 10.24 5.78 2.52
C TRP A 162 11.46 5.97 3.44
N PRO A 163 11.76 7.22 3.86
CA PRO A 163 12.83 7.52 4.80
C PRO A 163 12.79 6.66 6.06
N ILE A 164 13.95 6.11 6.44
CA ILE A 164 14.10 5.31 7.66
C ILE A 164 15.07 6.00 8.60
N ARG A 165 14.71 6.03 9.88
CA ARG A 165 15.55 6.50 10.98
C ARG A 165 15.87 5.34 11.92
N SER A 166 17.13 4.94 12.03
CA SER A 166 17.53 3.82 12.90
C SER A 166 17.98 4.31 14.27
N THR A 167 17.42 3.73 15.33
CA THR A 167 17.80 3.98 16.73
C THR A 167 18.72 2.87 17.26
N PRO A 168 19.61 3.17 18.24
CA PRO A 168 20.47 2.19 18.86
C PRO A 168 19.68 1.21 19.71
N THR A 169 20.28 0.06 20.02
CA THR A 169 19.71 -0.88 21.00
C THR A 169 19.84 -0.31 22.42
N SER A 170 18.76 -0.42 23.19
CA SER A 170 18.69 -0.10 24.62
C SER A 170 19.45 -1.09 25.50
#